data_AF-A0A2H0UU22-F1
#
_entry.id   AF-A0A2H0UU22-F1
#
_cell.length_a   1.000
_cell.length_b   1.000
_cell.length_c   1.000
_cell.angle_alpha   90.00
_cell.angle_beta   90.00
_cell.angle_gamma   90.00
#
_symmetry.space_group_name_H-M   'P 1'
#
loop_
_entity.id
_entity.type
_entity.pdbx_description
1 polymer ?
#
loop_
_entity_poly.entity_id
_entity_poly.type
_entity_poly.pdbx_seq_one_letter_code
_entity_poly.pdbx_strand_id
1 'polypeptide(L)'
;NFTGAIYYASTSLKLALSIKELLLRFEVRSKLSEVRKASYRPCYHINIDGKNHQLNFLTKIGCYGEKSKVGINLMEKLKVIKKNTNLDVWPKEIWKFFIDPIRQEKNISWRELSAGIETSYCGSTLFKNGIGFKRMKRIATFLQSPTLKKMAQAEVFWDEIVSITPLGVTDVYDLTVPGTHNFVANGIIVENSVEQDADVVLFIHREDRYKENTERQGIADIIVAKHRNGPVGKIELFFDETRVTFRDIDKRF
;
A
#
# COMPACT_ATOMS: atom_id res chain seq x y z
N ASN A 1 -37.32 11.36 6.33
CA ASN A 1 -35.93 11.27 5.85
C ASN A 1 -34.96 11.35 7.01
N PHE A 2 -34.54 10.21 7.56
CA PHE A 2 -33.52 10.18 8.60
C PHE A 2 -32.17 9.88 7.94
N THR A 3 -31.31 10.88 7.88
CA THR A 3 -29.93 10.76 7.44
C THR A 3 -29.06 10.64 8.68
N GLY A 4 -28.44 9.47 8.88
CA GLY A 4 -27.47 9.26 9.95
C GLY A 4 -26.06 9.22 9.38
N ALA A 5 -25.12 9.88 10.05
CA ALA A 5 -23.69 9.80 9.76
C ALA A 5 -22.95 9.32 11.00
N ILE A 6 -22.04 8.37 10.82
CA ILE A 6 -21.16 7.90 11.88
C ILE A 6 -19.79 8.54 11.64
N TYR A 7 -19.38 9.40 12.56
CA TYR A 7 -18.07 10.03 12.52
C TYR A 7 -17.50 10.26 13.92
N TYR A 8 -16.17 10.35 13.98
CA TYR A 8 -15.42 10.82 15.14
C TYR A 8 -14.65 12.09 14.75
N ALA A 9 -14.56 13.07 15.63
CA ALA A 9 -13.86 14.31 15.38
C ALA A 9 -12.88 14.62 16.52
N SER A 10 -11.67 15.06 16.16
CA SER A 10 -10.63 15.41 17.12
C SER A 10 -9.72 16.50 16.56
N THR A 11 -9.23 17.40 17.40
CA THR A 11 -8.19 18.38 17.02
C THR A 11 -6.78 17.78 17.06
N SER A 12 -6.63 16.53 17.52
CA SER A 12 -5.34 15.81 17.54
C SER A 12 -5.25 14.86 16.35
N LEU A 13 -4.35 15.15 15.42
CA LEU A 13 -4.08 14.28 14.28
C LEU A 13 -3.60 12.89 14.73
N LYS A 14 -2.72 12.85 15.74
CA LYS A 14 -2.20 11.59 16.30
C LYS A 14 -3.34 10.70 16.81
N LEU A 15 -4.26 11.27 17.60
CA LEU A 15 -5.41 10.52 18.11
C LEU A 15 -6.35 10.09 16.97
N ALA A 16 -6.59 10.97 15.99
CA ALA A 16 -7.43 10.64 14.86
C ALA A 16 -6.85 9.46 14.04
N LEU A 17 -5.54 9.46 13.80
CA LEU A 17 -4.84 8.34 13.14
C LEU A 17 -4.93 7.06 13.98
N SER A 18 -4.65 7.12 15.29
CA SER A 18 -4.75 5.95 16.16
C SER A 18 -6.16 5.34 16.20
N ILE A 19 -7.20 6.17 16.23
CA ILE A 19 -8.59 5.70 16.15
C ILE A 19 -8.89 5.09 14.77
N LYS A 20 -8.42 5.70 13.68
CA LYS A 20 -8.58 5.15 12.33
C LYS A 20 -7.95 3.75 12.23
N GLU A 21 -6.74 3.57 12.73
CA GLU A 21 -6.05 2.27 12.76
C GLU A 21 -6.76 1.26 13.67
N LEU A 22 -7.25 1.70 14.83
CA LEU A 22 -8.00 0.85 15.75
C LEU A 22 -9.29 0.32 15.10
N LEU A 23 -10.01 1.16 14.36
CA LEU A 23 -11.23 0.77 13.66
C LEU A 23 -10.99 -0.35 12.63
N LEU A 24 -9.81 -0.39 12.00
CA LEU A 24 -9.45 -1.49 11.08
C LEU A 24 -9.45 -2.86 11.79
N ARG A 25 -9.08 -2.93 13.07
CA ARG A 25 -9.14 -4.18 13.87
C ARG A 25 -10.55 -4.72 14.05
N PHE A 26 -11.57 -3.89 13.85
CA PHE A 26 -12.97 -4.28 13.90
C PHE A 26 -13.59 -4.45 12.51
N GLU A 27 -12.77 -4.47 11.44
CA GLU A 27 -13.20 -4.45 10.04
C GLU A 27 -14.07 -3.22 9.73
N VAL A 28 -13.75 -2.08 10.34
CA VAL A 28 -14.43 -0.80 10.11
C VAL A 28 -13.47 0.12 9.38
N ARG A 29 -13.69 0.30 8.08
CA ARG A 29 -12.94 1.29 7.31
C ARG A 29 -13.52 2.68 7.52
N SER A 30 -12.64 3.67 7.57
CA SER A 30 -13.01 5.06 7.72
C SER A 30 -12.12 5.99 6.90
N LYS A 31 -12.67 7.15 6.53
CA LYS A 31 -11.98 8.21 5.80
C LYS A 31 -11.59 9.32 6.75
N LEU A 32 -10.29 9.65 6.79
CA LEU A 32 -9.79 10.84 7.46
C LEU A 32 -9.97 12.05 6.55
N SER A 33 -10.50 13.14 7.09
CA SER A 33 -10.63 14.42 6.41
C SER A 33 -10.28 15.56 7.37
N GLU A 34 -9.47 16.51 6.91
CA GLU A 34 -9.21 17.74 7.66
C GLU A 34 -10.31 18.76 7.37
N VAL A 35 -10.94 19.28 8.43
CA VAL A 35 -11.97 20.31 8.38
C VAL A 35 -11.42 21.58 9.01
N ARG A 36 -11.40 22.66 8.24
CA ARG A 36 -10.93 23.98 8.69
C ARG A 36 -12.12 24.93 8.85
N LYS A 37 -12.20 25.59 9.99
CA LYS A 37 -13.13 26.69 10.23
C LYS A 37 -12.32 27.95 10.52
N ALA A 38 -12.69 29.08 9.91
CA ALA A 38 -12.01 30.35 10.12
C ALA A 38 -11.90 30.66 11.62
N SER A 39 -10.71 31.02 12.07
CA SER A 39 -10.37 31.30 13.48
C SER A 39 -10.33 30.08 14.43
N TYR A 40 -10.43 28.85 13.94
CA TYR A 40 -10.29 27.63 14.75
C TYR A 40 -9.09 26.79 14.31
N ARG A 41 -8.58 25.96 15.23
CA ARG A 41 -7.61 24.92 14.90
C ARG A 41 -8.23 23.92 13.92
N PRO A 42 -7.45 23.32 13.01
CA PRO A 42 -7.93 22.22 12.18
C PRO A 42 -8.54 21.11 13.03
N CYS A 43 -9.67 20.58 12.57
CA CYS A 43 -10.32 19.43 13.17
C CYS A 43 -10.24 18.25 12.20
N TYR A 44 -9.87 17.08 12.70
CA TYR A 44 -9.74 15.86 11.91
C TYR A 44 -10.98 15.00 12.13
N HIS A 45 -11.69 14.74 11.05
CA HIS A 45 -12.91 13.93 11.04
C HIS A 45 -12.59 12.55 10.47
N ILE A 46 -13.00 11.51 11.20
CA ILE A 46 -12.98 10.11 10.78
C ILE A 46 -14.40 9.72 10.43
N ASN A 47 -14.70 9.61 9.14
CA ASN A 47 -16.04 9.29 8.66
C ASN A 47 -16.14 7.80 8.32
N ILE A 48 -17.19 7.13 8.80
CA ILE A 48 -17.45 5.71 8.51
C ILE A 48 -18.54 5.64 7.44
N ASP A 49 -18.10 5.36 6.21
CA ASP A 49 -18.96 5.29 5.05
C ASP A 49 -19.20 3.85 4.58
N GLY A 50 -20.35 3.64 3.97
CA GLY A 50 -20.72 2.36 3.39
C GLY A 50 -21.43 1.44 4.38
N LYS A 51 -22.44 0.75 3.87
CA LYS A 51 -23.35 -0.10 4.66
C LYS A 51 -22.62 -1.07 5.58
N ASN A 52 -21.65 -1.83 5.05
CA ASN A 52 -20.99 -2.88 5.82
C ASN A 52 -20.14 -2.30 6.97
N HIS A 53 -19.39 -1.23 6.72
CA HIS A 53 -18.53 -0.61 7.74
C HIS A 53 -19.36 0.04 8.85
N GLN A 54 -20.48 0.70 8.48
CA GLN A 54 -21.41 1.27 9.46
C GLN A 54 -22.11 0.19 10.28
N LEU A 55 -22.53 -0.91 9.66
CA LEU A 55 -23.08 -2.06 10.38
C LEU A 55 -22.05 -2.68 11.32
N ASN A 56 -20.82 -2.94 10.86
CA ASN A 56 -19.74 -3.47 11.69
C ASN A 56 -19.44 -2.57 12.89
N PHE A 57 -19.42 -1.25 12.70
CA PHE A 57 -19.26 -0.31 13.80
C PHE A 57 -20.40 -0.43 14.80
N LEU A 58 -21.65 -0.37 14.35
CA LEU A 58 -22.82 -0.39 15.22
C LEU A 58 -22.99 -1.72 15.97
N THR A 59 -22.55 -2.84 15.38
CA THR A 59 -22.67 -4.17 15.99
C THR A 59 -21.50 -4.50 16.91
N LYS A 60 -20.26 -4.19 16.51
CA LYS A 60 -19.06 -4.59 17.26
C LYS A 60 -18.60 -3.55 18.28
N ILE A 61 -18.93 -2.27 18.07
CA ILE A 61 -18.46 -1.14 18.91
C ILE A 61 -19.65 -0.41 19.53
N GLY A 62 -20.60 0.03 18.72
CA GLY A 62 -21.81 0.73 19.15
C GLY A 62 -21.55 2.17 19.64
N CYS A 63 -22.61 2.76 20.19
CA CYS A 63 -22.60 4.10 20.80
C CYS A 63 -23.17 4.01 22.21
N TYR A 64 -22.62 4.77 23.16
CA TYR A 64 -23.15 4.86 24.51
C TYR A 64 -24.14 6.03 24.68
N GLY A 65 -25.03 5.94 25.67
CA GLY A 65 -26.00 6.99 26.04
C GLY A 65 -27.13 7.17 25.01
N GLU A 66 -27.68 8.39 24.90
CA GLU A 66 -28.78 8.71 23.98
C GLU A 66 -28.47 8.40 22.50
N LYS A 67 -27.18 8.41 22.13
CA LYS A 67 -26.73 8.06 20.78
C LYS A 67 -26.92 6.57 20.44
N SER A 68 -27.08 5.71 21.45
CA SER A 68 -27.38 4.27 21.25
C SER A 68 -28.72 4.07 20.53
N LYS A 69 -29.77 4.82 20.94
CA LYS A 69 -31.10 4.79 20.33
C LYS A 69 -31.05 5.18 18.85
N VAL A 70 -30.28 6.23 18.54
CA VAL A 70 -30.02 6.66 17.16
C VAL A 70 -29.28 5.58 16.36
N GLY A 71 -28.28 4.94 16.98
CA GLY A 71 -27.51 3.86 16.38
C GLY A 71 -28.37 2.64 16.02
N ILE A 72 -29.27 2.21 16.90
CA ILE A 72 -30.19 1.09 16.66
C ILE A 72 -31.10 1.39 15.46
N ASN A 73 -31.70 2.58 15.41
CA ASN A 73 -32.55 3.00 14.31
C ASN A 73 -31.78 3.08 12.97
N LEU A 74 -30.54 3.60 13.02
CA LEU A 74 -29.67 3.64 11.84
C LEU A 74 -29.33 2.21 11.37
N MET A 75 -29.04 1.30 12.29
CA MET A 75 -28.74 -0.11 11.98
C MET A 75 -29.90 -0.80 11.25
N GLU A 76 -31.14 -0.62 11.71
CA GLU A 76 -32.33 -1.19 11.06
C GLU A 76 -32.50 -0.68 9.63
N LYS A 77 -32.30 0.63 9.41
CA LYS A 77 -32.36 1.22 8.07
C LYS A 77 -31.23 0.75 7.16
N LEU A 78 -30.02 0.64 7.69
CA LEU A 78 -28.86 0.14 6.94
C LEU A 78 -29.09 -1.28 6.42
N LYS A 79 -29.79 -2.14 7.16
CA LYS A 79 -30.14 -3.49 6.70
C LYS A 79 -30.93 -3.49 5.39
N VAL A 80 -31.80 -2.49 5.18
CA VAL A 80 -32.66 -2.38 3.99
C VAL A 80 -31.95 -1.69 2.81
N ILE A 81 -30.98 -0.81 3.08
CA ILE A 81 -30.27 -0.07 2.03
C ILE A 81 -29.48 -1.01 1.10
N LYS A 82 -29.60 -0.81 -0.23
CA LYS A 82 -28.78 -1.52 -1.21
C LYS A 82 -27.33 -1.02 -1.15
N LYS A 83 -26.37 -1.94 -1.01
CA LYS A 83 -24.94 -1.61 -0.91
C LYS A 83 -24.44 -0.90 -2.18
N ASN A 84 -23.78 0.24 -2.01
CA ASN A 84 -22.97 0.85 -3.07
C ASN A 84 -21.65 0.05 -3.22
N THR A 85 -21.30 -0.33 -4.44
CA THR A 85 -20.19 -1.25 -4.75
C THR A 85 -18.88 -0.56 -5.11
N ASN A 86 -18.84 0.78 -5.20
CA ASN A 86 -17.75 1.49 -5.88
C ASN A 86 -16.63 2.02 -4.95
N LEU A 87 -16.61 1.64 -3.68
CA LEU A 87 -15.62 2.14 -2.71
C LEU A 87 -14.41 1.20 -2.52
N ASP A 88 -14.39 0.07 -3.23
CA ASP A 88 -13.34 -0.95 -3.14
C ASP A 88 -13.13 -1.53 -4.54
N VAL A 89 -12.22 -0.88 -5.26
CA VAL A 89 -11.96 -1.15 -6.67
C VAL A 89 -10.48 -1.44 -6.85
N TRP A 90 -10.19 -2.47 -7.62
CA TRP A 90 -8.85 -2.72 -8.12
C TRP A 90 -8.46 -1.61 -9.09
N PRO A 91 -7.19 -1.15 -9.09
CA PRO A 91 -6.70 -0.15 -10.03
C PRO A 91 -6.99 -0.52 -11.48
N LYS A 92 -7.18 0.48 -12.36
CA LYS A 92 -7.47 0.25 -13.78
C LYS A 92 -6.31 -0.46 -14.49
N GLU A 93 -5.11 -0.32 -13.96
CA GLU A 93 -3.86 -0.93 -14.41
C GLU A 93 -3.93 -2.46 -14.37
N ILE A 94 -4.81 -3.04 -13.54
CA ILE A 94 -5.04 -4.49 -13.48
C ILE A 94 -5.55 -5.04 -14.81
N TRP A 95 -6.25 -4.24 -15.62
CA TRP A 95 -6.61 -4.62 -16.99
C TRP A 95 -5.37 -4.94 -17.82
N LYS A 96 -4.35 -4.07 -17.76
CA LYS A 96 -3.14 -4.16 -18.58
C LYS A 96 -2.16 -5.21 -18.07
N PHE A 97 -1.92 -5.25 -16.76
CA PHE A 97 -0.81 -6.04 -16.22
C PHE A 97 -1.20 -7.47 -15.81
N PHE A 98 -2.49 -7.74 -15.57
CA PHE A 98 -2.94 -9.06 -15.12
C PHE A 98 -3.96 -9.66 -16.08
N ILE A 99 -5.04 -8.93 -16.38
CA ILE A 99 -6.15 -9.49 -17.14
C ILE A 99 -5.79 -9.69 -18.61
N ASP A 100 -5.16 -8.71 -19.26
CA ASP A 100 -4.81 -8.78 -20.67
C ASP A 100 -3.83 -9.93 -20.99
N PRO A 101 -2.72 -10.13 -20.25
CA PRO A 101 -1.83 -11.27 -20.49
C PRO A 101 -2.55 -12.63 -20.36
N ILE A 102 -3.36 -12.82 -19.31
CA ILE A 102 -4.12 -14.06 -19.08
C ILE A 102 -5.16 -14.29 -20.18
N ARG A 103 -5.82 -13.21 -20.62
CA ARG A 103 -6.78 -13.25 -21.72
C ARG A 103 -6.09 -13.69 -23.02
N GLN A 104 -4.92 -13.11 -23.32
CA GLN A 104 -4.15 -13.41 -24.52
C GLN A 104 -3.66 -14.86 -24.52
N GLU A 105 -3.13 -15.36 -23.39
CA GLU A 105 -2.71 -16.75 -23.23
C GLU A 105 -3.84 -17.74 -23.56
N LYS A 106 -5.08 -17.37 -23.23
CA LYS A 106 -6.29 -18.16 -23.48
C LYS A 106 -6.93 -17.92 -24.85
N ASN A 107 -6.33 -17.06 -25.69
CA ASN A 107 -6.86 -16.66 -27.00
C ASN A 107 -8.29 -16.10 -26.95
N ILE A 108 -8.67 -15.46 -25.85
CA ILE A 108 -10.01 -14.88 -25.65
C ILE A 108 -10.02 -13.45 -26.16
N SER A 109 -10.96 -13.04 -27.00
CA SER A 109 -11.14 -11.65 -27.39
C SER A 109 -11.76 -10.80 -26.27
N TRP A 110 -11.62 -9.46 -26.33
CA TRP A 110 -12.30 -8.57 -25.38
C TRP A 110 -13.83 -8.66 -25.45
N ARG A 111 -14.38 -9.01 -26.61
CA ARG A 111 -15.83 -9.22 -26.80
C ARG A 111 -16.30 -10.48 -26.08
N GLU A 112 -15.57 -11.58 -26.23
CA GLU A 112 -15.85 -12.84 -25.52
C GLU A 112 -15.69 -12.67 -24.01
N LEU A 113 -14.64 -11.97 -23.55
CA LEU A 113 -14.50 -11.65 -22.13
C LEU A 113 -15.71 -10.88 -21.61
N SER A 114 -16.13 -9.83 -22.33
CA SER A 114 -17.25 -8.98 -21.93
C SER A 114 -18.56 -9.78 -21.85
N ALA A 115 -18.83 -10.61 -22.87
CA ALA A 115 -19.97 -11.52 -22.87
C ALA A 115 -19.90 -12.54 -21.71
N GLY A 116 -18.73 -13.10 -21.47
CA GLY A 116 -18.45 -14.06 -20.41
C GLY A 116 -18.60 -13.53 -19.00
N ILE A 117 -18.39 -12.22 -18.82
CA ILE A 117 -18.68 -11.50 -17.57
C ILE A 117 -19.99 -10.73 -17.64
N GLU A 118 -20.92 -11.14 -18.51
CA GLU A 118 -22.27 -10.58 -18.72
C GLU A 118 -22.28 -9.05 -18.58
N THR A 119 -21.45 -8.39 -19.38
CA THR A 119 -21.30 -6.94 -19.46
C THR A 119 -21.24 -6.56 -20.94
N SER A 120 -21.95 -5.51 -21.35
CA SER A 120 -21.85 -5.00 -22.71
C SER A 120 -20.42 -4.55 -23.02
N TYR A 121 -19.91 -4.92 -24.20
CA TYR A 121 -18.60 -4.44 -24.64
C TYR A 121 -18.70 -2.97 -25.04
N CYS A 122 -18.03 -2.10 -24.27
CA CYS A 122 -18.05 -0.64 -24.47
C CYS A 122 -16.70 -0.09 -24.99
N GLY A 123 -15.90 -0.93 -25.67
CA GLY A 123 -14.61 -0.54 -26.22
C GLY A 123 -13.63 -0.03 -25.15
N SER A 124 -12.92 1.07 -25.46
CA SER A 124 -11.90 1.66 -24.57
C SER A 124 -12.46 2.16 -23.23
N THR A 125 -13.77 2.38 -23.13
CA THR A 125 -14.44 2.78 -21.88
C THR A 125 -14.30 1.73 -20.77
N LEU A 126 -14.14 0.45 -21.14
CA LEU A 126 -13.94 -0.65 -20.19
C LEU A 126 -12.70 -0.42 -19.31
N PHE A 127 -11.66 0.21 -19.85
CA PHE A 127 -10.35 0.38 -19.22
C PHE A 127 -10.18 1.71 -18.47
N LYS A 128 -11.17 2.61 -18.52
CA LYS A 128 -11.07 3.94 -17.91
C LYS A 128 -11.19 3.92 -16.38
N ASN A 129 -11.87 2.91 -15.85
CA ASN A 129 -12.21 2.82 -14.43
C ASN A 129 -11.62 1.56 -13.80
N GLY A 130 -11.41 1.63 -12.49
CA GLY A 130 -11.06 0.46 -11.68
C GLY A 130 -12.13 -0.63 -11.70
N ILE A 131 -11.75 -1.82 -11.23
CA ILE A 131 -12.58 -3.03 -11.27
C ILE A 131 -13.12 -3.30 -9.86
N GLY A 132 -14.42 -3.14 -9.66
CA GLY A 132 -15.05 -3.52 -8.40
C GLY A 132 -14.98 -5.02 -8.13
N PHE A 133 -14.95 -5.41 -6.85
CA PHE A 133 -14.83 -6.79 -6.39
C PHE A 133 -15.73 -7.81 -7.12
N LYS A 134 -17.02 -7.49 -7.28
CA LYS A 134 -17.98 -8.39 -7.99
C LYS A 134 -17.58 -8.64 -9.44
N ARG A 135 -17.09 -7.60 -10.13
CA ARG A 135 -16.61 -7.70 -11.50
C ARG A 135 -15.31 -8.49 -11.56
N MET A 136 -14.38 -8.24 -10.64
CA MET A 136 -13.14 -9.01 -10.53
C MET A 136 -13.42 -10.51 -10.35
N LYS A 137 -14.39 -10.87 -9.49
CA LYS A 137 -14.80 -12.27 -9.31
C LYS A 137 -15.35 -12.91 -10.58
N ARG A 138 -16.17 -12.19 -11.36
CA ARG A 138 -16.70 -12.67 -12.66
C ARG A 138 -15.56 -12.88 -13.66
N ILE A 139 -14.62 -11.94 -13.76
CA ILE A 139 -13.44 -12.04 -14.61
C ILE A 139 -12.58 -13.25 -14.22
N ALA A 140 -12.30 -13.42 -12.92
CA ALA A 140 -11.51 -14.53 -12.40
C ALA A 140 -12.15 -15.90 -12.68
N THR A 141 -13.48 -16.00 -12.54
CA THR A 141 -14.24 -17.21 -12.87
C THR A 141 -14.18 -17.50 -14.37
N PHE A 142 -14.48 -16.50 -15.21
CA PHE A 142 -14.53 -16.69 -16.66
C PHE A 142 -13.16 -17.04 -17.25
N LEU A 143 -12.11 -16.32 -16.86
CA LEU A 143 -10.74 -16.63 -17.29
C LEU A 143 -10.18 -17.87 -16.59
N GLN A 144 -10.85 -18.41 -15.57
CA GLN A 144 -10.39 -19.56 -14.78
C GLN A 144 -8.95 -19.41 -14.24
N SER A 145 -8.53 -18.17 -13.93
CA SER A 145 -7.16 -17.91 -13.48
C SER A 145 -7.03 -18.08 -11.96
N PRO A 146 -6.13 -18.95 -11.46
CA PRO A 146 -5.84 -19.05 -10.03
C PRO A 146 -5.35 -17.72 -9.44
N THR A 147 -4.52 -16.98 -10.18
CA THR A 147 -4.00 -15.67 -9.76
C THR A 147 -5.13 -14.66 -9.56
N LEU A 148 -6.02 -14.52 -10.56
CA LEU A 148 -7.15 -13.59 -10.44
C LEU A 148 -8.15 -14.05 -9.36
N LYS A 149 -8.29 -15.35 -9.11
CA LYS A 149 -9.10 -15.87 -8.00
C LYS A 149 -8.52 -15.47 -6.64
N LYS A 150 -7.20 -15.60 -6.47
CA LYS A 150 -6.50 -15.14 -5.25
C LYS A 150 -6.68 -13.64 -5.05
N MET A 151 -6.49 -12.84 -6.11
CA MET A 151 -6.74 -11.39 -6.05
C MET A 151 -8.20 -11.10 -5.68
N ALA A 152 -9.18 -11.74 -6.32
CA ALA A 152 -10.60 -11.59 -6.03
C ALA A 152 -11.03 -12.07 -4.64
N GLN A 153 -10.16 -12.71 -3.86
CA GLN A 153 -10.40 -13.16 -2.49
C GLN A 153 -9.54 -12.41 -1.47
N ALA A 154 -8.63 -11.55 -1.93
CA ALA A 154 -7.71 -10.87 -1.04
C ALA A 154 -8.47 -9.92 -0.10
N GLU A 155 -8.11 -9.95 1.18
CA GLU A 155 -8.65 -9.08 2.22
C GLU A 155 -7.84 -7.78 2.37
N VAL A 156 -7.14 -7.40 1.30
CA VAL A 156 -6.33 -6.19 1.22
C VAL A 156 -7.02 -5.16 0.34
N PHE A 157 -6.86 -3.90 0.69
CA PHE A 157 -7.44 -2.78 -0.05
C PHE A 157 -6.36 -2.07 -0.85
N TRP A 158 -6.71 -1.68 -2.07
CA TRP A 158 -5.88 -0.80 -2.87
C TRP A 158 -6.23 0.64 -2.56
N ASP A 159 -5.20 1.45 -2.36
CA ASP A 159 -5.31 2.89 -2.19
C ASP A 159 -4.37 3.59 -3.17
N GLU A 160 -4.70 4.83 -3.52
CA GLU A 160 -3.92 5.64 -4.46
C GLU A 160 -2.86 6.44 -3.71
N ILE A 161 -1.62 6.46 -4.24
CA ILE A 161 -0.59 7.37 -3.75
C ILE A 161 -0.95 8.78 -4.23
N VAL A 162 -1.42 9.63 -3.31
CA VAL A 162 -1.83 11.01 -3.62
C VAL A 162 -0.63 11.95 -3.74
N SER A 163 0.43 11.72 -2.95
CA SER A 163 1.62 12.56 -2.92
C SER A 163 2.80 11.81 -2.32
N ILE A 164 4.02 12.18 -2.73
CA ILE A 164 5.27 11.73 -2.11
C ILE A 164 6.06 12.99 -1.73
N THR A 165 6.44 13.11 -0.46
CA THR A 165 7.14 14.28 0.08
C THR A 165 8.39 13.86 0.83
N PRO A 166 9.56 14.46 0.58
CA PRO A 166 10.78 14.14 1.32
C PRO A 166 10.67 14.59 2.77
N LEU A 167 11.05 13.72 3.72
CA LEU A 167 11.02 13.98 5.16
C LEU A 167 12.37 14.44 5.74
N GLY A 168 13.44 14.42 4.94
CA GLY A 168 14.80 14.73 5.37
C GLY A 168 15.54 13.50 5.93
N VAL A 169 16.65 13.74 6.64
CA VAL A 169 17.44 12.69 7.28
C VAL A 169 16.84 12.36 8.63
N THR A 170 16.48 11.10 8.83
CA THR A 170 15.91 10.57 10.07
C THR A 170 16.41 9.16 10.30
N ASP A 171 16.40 8.73 11.55
CA ASP A 171 16.58 7.31 11.87
C ASP A 171 15.45 6.50 11.23
N VAL A 172 15.82 5.36 10.65
CA VAL A 172 14.91 4.41 10.02
C VAL A 172 15.02 3.05 10.70
N TYR A 173 13.91 2.32 10.71
CA TYR A 173 13.81 1.02 11.36
C TYR A 173 13.22 0.02 10.38
N ASP A 174 13.61 -1.24 10.55
CA ASP A 174 13.07 -2.36 9.76
C ASP A 174 12.81 -3.58 10.66
N LEU A 175 11.96 -4.50 10.19
CA LEU A 175 11.53 -5.69 10.93
C LEU A 175 11.69 -6.96 10.10
N THR A 176 12.50 -7.92 10.55
CA THR A 176 12.56 -9.23 9.90
C THR A 176 11.35 -10.09 10.29
N VAL A 177 10.46 -10.35 9.33
CA VAL A 177 9.34 -11.28 9.51
C VAL A 177 9.62 -12.62 8.84
N PRO A 178 9.70 -13.75 9.58
CA PRO A 178 9.90 -15.07 9.00
C PRO A 178 8.77 -15.45 8.02
N GLY A 179 9.14 -16.00 6.86
CA GLY A 179 8.21 -16.56 5.89
C GLY A 179 7.69 -15.54 4.87
N THR A 180 6.86 -14.59 5.30
CA THR A 180 6.24 -13.63 4.37
C THR A 180 7.13 -12.44 4.03
N HIS A 181 8.11 -12.12 4.90
CA HIS A 181 9.04 -11.00 4.72
C HIS A 181 8.37 -9.63 4.52
N ASN A 182 7.10 -9.51 4.91
CA ASN A 182 6.32 -8.27 4.89
C ASN A 182 5.53 -8.10 6.19
N PHE A 183 5.22 -6.85 6.53
CA PHE A 183 4.45 -6.48 7.71
C PHE A 183 3.57 -5.24 7.45
N VAL A 184 2.68 -4.93 8.39
CA VAL A 184 1.82 -3.75 8.31
C VAL A 184 2.41 -2.61 9.13
N ALA A 185 2.66 -1.48 8.48
CA ALA A 185 3.08 -0.23 9.12
C ALA A 185 2.14 0.91 8.71
N ASN A 186 1.56 1.63 9.68
CA ASN A 186 0.61 2.73 9.44
C ASN A 186 -0.54 2.36 8.48
N GLY A 187 -1.07 1.13 8.61
CA GLY A 187 -2.15 0.63 7.77
C GLY A 187 -1.74 0.23 6.34
N ILE A 188 -0.44 0.23 6.03
CA ILE A 188 0.13 -0.12 4.72
C ILE A 188 0.95 -1.40 4.86
N ILE A 189 0.83 -2.32 3.90
CA ILE A 189 1.70 -3.50 3.81
C ILE A 189 3.03 -3.05 3.22
N VAL A 190 4.11 -3.26 3.95
CA VAL A 190 5.49 -2.94 3.57
C VAL A 190 6.33 -4.22 3.55
N GLU A 191 7.33 -4.26 2.67
CA GLU A 191 8.21 -5.42 2.47
C GLU A 191 9.68 -5.02 2.64
N ASN A 192 10.50 -5.93 3.17
CA ASN A 192 11.94 -5.75 3.35
C ASN A 192 12.73 -6.09 2.07
N SER A 193 12.27 -5.61 0.91
CA SER A 193 12.69 -6.14 -0.39
C SER A 193 14.12 -5.75 -0.80
N VAL A 194 14.60 -4.55 -0.43
CA VAL A 194 15.86 -4.02 -0.98
C VAL A 194 17.07 -4.91 -0.64
N GLU A 195 17.16 -5.40 0.60
CA GLU A 195 18.23 -6.32 0.99
C GLU A 195 17.93 -7.76 0.58
N GLN A 196 16.67 -8.20 0.62
CA GLN A 196 16.29 -9.61 0.41
C GLN A 196 16.41 -10.05 -1.06
N ASP A 197 16.05 -9.19 -2.01
CA ASP A 197 16.08 -9.49 -3.44
C ASP A 197 17.45 -9.27 -4.09
N ALA A 198 18.33 -8.51 -3.45
CA ALA A 198 19.66 -8.26 -3.96
C ALA A 198 20.49 -9.55 -4.05
N ASP A 199 21.03 -9.83 -5.24
CA ASP A 199 22.03 -10.89 -5.42
C ASP A 199 23.35 -10.52 -4.74
N VAL A 200 23.69 -9.22 -4.76
CA VAL A 200 24.85 -8.64 -4.09
C VAL A 200 24.47 -7.30 -3.44
N VAL A 201 24.85 -7.10 -2.17
CA VAL A 201 24.74 -5.81 -1.48
C VAL A 201 26.15 -5.32 -1.16
N LEU A 202 26.47 -4.12 -1.64
CA LEU A 202 27.77 -3.47 -1.47
C LEU A 202 27.57 -2.16 -0.73
N PHE A 203 28.30 -1.96 0.36
CA PHE A 203 28.48 -0.64 0.96
C PHE A 203 29.81 -0.05 0.50
N ILE A 204 29.78 1.21 0.09
CA ILE A 204 30.98 1.97 -0.30
C ILE A 204 31.20 3.01 0.79
N HIS A 205 32.28 2.86 1.55
CA HIS A 205 32.67 3.83 2.56
C HIS A 205 33.93 4.56 2.12
N ARG A 206 33.84 5.89 2.03
CA ARG A 206 34.94 6.78 1.65
C ARG A 206 35.17 7.81 2.74
N GLU A 207 36.22 7.63 3.51
CA GLU A 207 36.51 8.52 4.65
C GLU A 207 36.83 9.95 4.20
N ASP A 208 37.49 10.10 3.06
CA ASP A 208 37.89 11.36 2.46
C ASP A 208 36.71 12.23 1.96
N ARG A 209 35.51 11.66 1.85
CA ARG A 209 34.27 12.41 1.61
C ARG A 209 33.71 13.10 2.85
N TYR A 210 34.14 12.68 4.04
CA TYR A 210 33.64 13.19 5.31
C TYR A 210 34.73 13.88 6.14
N LYS A 211 36.01 13.58 5.89
CA LYS A 211 37.16 14.19 6.59
C LYS A 211 38.19 14.67 5.57
N GLU A 212 38.39 15.98 5.49
CA GLU A 212 39.29 16.61 4.51
C GLU A 212 40.76 16.23 4.69
N ASN A 213 41.23 16.01 5.93
CA ASN A 213 42.61 15.68 6.26
C ASN A 213 42.79 14.22 6.70
N THR A 214 42.19 13.27 5.98
CA THR A 214 42.39 11.83 6.24
C THR A 214 43.67 11.32 5.56
N GLU A 215 44.36 10.39 6.20
CA GLU A 215 45.49 9.64 5.61
C GLU A 215 45.01 8.66 4.52
N ARG A 216 43.70 8.39 4.44
CA ARG A 216 43.07 7.45 3.50
C ARG A 216 42.50 8.16 2.27
N GLN A 217 43.20 9.17 1.76
CA GLN A 217 42.72 9.97 0.64
C GLN A 217 42.63 9.13 -0.65
N GLY A 218 41.46 9.17 -1.29
CA GLY A 218 41.14 8.33 -2.45
C GLY A 218 40.89 6.86 -2.12
N ILE A 219 40.95 6.43 -0.86
CA ILE A 219 40.69 5.03 -0.48
C ILE A 219 39.21 4.82 -0.20
N ALA A 220 38.64 3.79 -0.83
CA ALA A 220 37.28 3.35 -0.63
C ALA A 220 37.26 1.92 -0.07
N ASP A 221 36.55 1.76 1.04
CA ASP A 221 36.19 0.47 1.61
C ASP A 221 34.95 -0.06 0.89
N ILE A 222 35.13 -1.11 0.09
CA ILE A 222 34.05 -1.86 -0.54
C ILE A 222 33.69 -3.04 0.36
N ILE A 223 32.51 -3.00 0.96
CA ILE A 223 32.03 -4.03 1.88
C ILE A 223 30.93 -4.81 1.17
N VAL A 224 31.24 -6.04 0.78
CA VAL A 224 30.28 -7.02 0.27
C VAL A 224 29.51 -7.58 1.47
N ALA A 225 28.37 -6.98 1.78
CA ALA A 225 27.55 -7.38 2.92
C ALA A 225 26.66 -8.61 2.62
N LYS A 226 26.28 -8.78 1.35
CA LYS A 226 25.53 -9.94 0.86
C LYS A 226 26.05 -10.34 -0.50
N HIS A 227 26.19 -11.64 -0.74
CA HIS A 227 26.51 -12.20 -2.05
C HIS A 227 25.92 -13.62 -2.15
N ARG A 228 24.84 -13.83 -2.92
CA ARG A 228 24.14 -15.13 -2.97
C ARG A 228 25.00 -16.28 -3.51
N ASN A 229 25.90 -15.97 -4.44
CA ASN A 229 26.69 -16.97 -5.18
C ASN A 229 28.20 -16.84 -4.96
N GLY A 230 28.64 -16.42 -3.77
CA GLY A 230 30.05 -16.04 -3.57
C GLY A 230 30.33 -15.38 -2.23
N PRO A 231 31.60 -15.03 -1.95
CA PRO A 231 32.02 -14.61 -0.63
C PRO A 231 31.56 -13.19 -0.30
N VAL A 232 31.27 -12.98 0.98
CA VAL A 232 31.16 -11.67 1.62
C VAL A 232 32.53 -11.24 2.14
N GLY A 233 32.74 -9.94 2.36
CA GLY A 233 34.00 -9.44 2.86
C GLY A 233 34.20 -7.95 2.63
N LYS A 234 35.39 -7.47 3.03
CA LYS A 234 35.80 -6.07 2.87
C LYS A 234 37.05 -6.02 2.00
N ILE A 235 37.05 -5.13 1.01
CA ILE A 235 38.17 -4.91 0.09
C ILE A 235 38.44 -3.40 0.05
N GLU A 236 39.70 -3.01 0.07
CA GLU A 236 40.11 -1.62 -0.11
C GLU A 236 40.50 -1.39 -1.57
N LEU A 237 39.93 -0.36 -2.18
CA LEU A 237 40.24 0.07 -3.54
C LEU A 237 40.60 1.56 -3.56
N PHE A 238 41.40 1.97 -4.53
CA PHE A 238 41.63 3.38 -4.82
C PHE A 238 40.54 3.90 -5.77
N PHE A 239 39.87 4.99 -5.44
CA PHE A 239 38.88 5.63 -6.28
C PHE A 239 39.47 6.84 -7.00
N ASP A 240 39.61 6.72 -8.32
CA ASP A 240 40.06 7.79 -9.20
C ASP A 240 38.88 8.71 -9.54
N GLU A 241 38.83 9.89 -8.91
CA GLU A 241 37.75 10.86 -9.11
C GLU A 241 37.69 11.44 -10.52
N THR A 242 38.83 11.56 -11.18
CA THR A 242 38.91 12.15 -12.53
C THR A 242 38.24 11.26 -13.57
N ARG A 243 38.24 9.95 -13.32
CA ARG A 243 37.69 8.93 -14.22
C ARG A 243 36.46 8.23 -13.68
N VAL A 244 36.11 8.46 -12.41
CA VAL A 244 34.99 7.79 -11.70
C VAL A 244 35.16 6.26 -11.74
N THR A 245 36.36 5.77 -11.43
CA THR A 245 36.68 4.33 -11.46
C THR A 245 37.39 3.86 -10.20
N PHE A 246 37.15 2.60 -9.80
CA PHE A 246 37.92 1.93 -8.75
C PHE A 246 39.12 1.21 -9.37
N ARG A 247 40.26 1.25 -8.68
CA ARG A 247 41.52 0.62 -9.06
C ARG A 247 42.10 -0.15 -7.88
N ASP A 248 42.93 -1.13 -8.21
CA ASP A 248 43.71 -1.84 -7.20
C ASP A 248 44.64 -0.88 -6.48
N ILE A 249 44.74 -1.06 -5.17
CA ILE A 249 45.78 -0.43 -4.38
C ILE A 249 47.00 -1.34 -4.54
N ASP A 250 48.05 -0.83 -5.18
CA ASP A 250 49.36 -1.50 -5.21
C ASP A 250 49.89 -1.58 -3.77
N LYS A 251 49.51 -2.63 -3.04
CA LYS A 251 50.16 -3.02 -1.79
C LYS A 251 51.43 -3.77 -2.15
N ARG A 252 52.44 -3.04 -2.64
CA ARG A 252 53.80 -3.58 -2.73
C ARG A 252 54.27 -3.85 -1.29
N PHE A 253 54.33 -5.13 -0.93
CA PHE A 253 55.05 -5.61 0.24
C PHE A 253 56.55 -5.60 -0.01
#